data_AF-A0A0D2NVK4-F1
#
_entry.id   AF-A0A0D2NVK4-F1
#
_cell.length_a   1.000
_cell.length_b   1.000
_cell.length_c   1.000
_cell.angle_alpha   90.00
_cell.angle_beta   90.00
_cell.angle_gamma   90.00
#
_symmetry.space_group_name_H-M   'P 1'
#
loop_
_entity.id
_entity.type
_entity.pdbx_description
1 polymer ?
#
loop_
_entity_poly.entity_id
_entity_poly.type
_entity_poly.pdbx_seq_one_letter_code
_entity_poly.pdbx_strand_id
1 'polypeptide(L)'
;DDDLTEQERAIICGTYIMYTGSGEQITRISWFPPPQAWEGSSYDSLEWTPKAEEVFQNVFVDARRGEFQPLSTKRWRDRLRAFKSPRKAIEINKVRANNFLTARIRHR
;
A
#
# COMPACT_ATOMS: atom_id res chain seq x y z
N ASP A 1 -1.81 -10.93 24.80
CA ASP A 1 -1.89 -10.74 23.34
C ASP A 1 -1.81 -9.25 23.20
N ASP A 2 -0.59 -8.79 22.99
CA ASP A 2 -0.21 -7.41 23.27
C ASP A 2 -0.22 -6.68 21.92
N ASP A 3 -1.32 -5.98 21.66
CA ASP A 3 -1.45 -5.14 20.48
C ASP A 3 -0.28 -4.16 20.40
N LEU A 4 0.27 -3.98 19.20
CA LEU A 4 1.33 -2.99 18.98
C LEU A 4 0.83 -1.60 19.37
N THR A 5 1.60 -0.93 20.22
CA THR A 5 1.37 0.48 20.55
C THR A 5 1.60 1.36 19.33
N GLU A 6 1.06 2.58 19.35
CA GLU A 6 1.28 3.53 18.26
C GLU A 6 2.76 3.84 18.03
N GLN A 7 3.55 3.85 19.11
CA GLN A 7 4.98 4.09 19.03
C GLN A 7 5.71 2.94 18.35
N GLU A 8 5.38 1.69 18.68
CA GLU A 8 5.98 0.52 18.04
C GLU A 8 5.63 0.46 16.55
N ARG A 9 4.36 0.74 16.20
CA ARG A 9 3.94 0.88 14.80
C ARG A 9 4.75 1.96 14.07
N ALA A 10 4.96 3.11 14.72
CA ALA A 10 5.73 4.21 14.15
C ALA A 10 7.20 3.83 13.92
N ILE A 11 7.82 3.11 14.86
CA ILE A 11 9.20 2.62 14.74
C ILE A 11 9.31 1.63 13.57
N ILE A 12 8.43 0.62 13.53
CA ILE A 12 8.44 -0.42 12.50
C ILE A 12 8.25 0.19 11.10
N CYS A 13 7.35 1.17 10.95
CA CYS A 13 7.10 1.82 9.66
C CYS A 13 8.15 2.87 9.28
N GLY A 14 9.11 3.17 10.16
CA GLY A 14 10.09 4.23 9.97
C GLY A 14 9.44 5.61 9.84
N THR A 15 8.54 5.94 10.77
CA THR A 15 7.78 7.19 10.76
C THR A 15 8.57 8.33 11.39
N TYR A 16 8.59 9.47 10.70
CA TYR A 16 9.19 10.73 11.11
C TYR A 16 8.12 11.82 11.23
N ILE A 17 8.34 12.75 12.17
CA ILE A 17 7.54 13.98 12.30
C ILE A 17 8.31 15.11 11.62
N MET A 18 7.65 15.79 10.69
CA MET A 18 8.19 16.93 9.95
C MET A 18 7.38 18.18 10.26
N TYR A 19 8.07 19.28 10.55
CA TYR A 19 7.45 20.60 10.69
C TYR A 19 7.19 21.19 9.30
N THR A 20 5.97 21.64 9.03
CA THR A 20 5.59 22.14 7.70
C THR A 20 5.92 23.63 7.50
N GLY A 21 6.55 24.28 8.48
CA GLY A 21 6.95 25.69 8.43
C GLY A 21 5.82 26.70 8.68
N SER A 22 4.57 26.24 8.82
CA SER A 22 3.40 27.07 9.14
C SER A 22 2.92 26.80 10.56
N GLY A 23 3.43 27.56 11.52
CA GLY A 23 3.07 27.44 12.94
C GLY A 23 3.41 26.06 13.52
N GLU A 24 2.51 25.52 14.35
CA GLU A 24 2.66 24.20 14.99
C GLU A 24 2.23 23.03 14.10
N GLN A 25 1.95 23.27 12.81
CA GLN A 25 1.52 22.20 11.92
C GLN A 25 2.66 21.21 11.68
N ILE A 26 2.41 19.96 12.06
CA ILE A 26 3.29 18.83 11.81
C ILE A 26 2.67 17.87 10.80
N THR A 27 3.51 17.21 10.03
CA THR A 27 3.12 16.10 9.17
C THR A 27 3.91 14.85 9.53
N ARG A 28 3.22 13.70 9.54
CA ARG A 28 3.86 12.40 9.74
C ARG A 28 4.13 11.79 8.37
N ILE A 29 5.38 11.40 8.14
CA ILE A 29 5.81 10.69 6.94
C ILE A 29 6.49 9.38 7.34
N SER A 30 6.38 8.34 6.53
CA SER A 30 6.95 7.03 6.85
C SER A 30 7.56 6.36 5.63
N TRP A 31 8.62 5.57 5.85
CA TRP A 31 9.28 4.80 4.80
C TRP A 31 8.44 3.62 4.31
N PHE A 32 7.64 3.03 5.20
CA PHE A 32 6.71 1.95 4.88
C PHE A 32 5.26 2.36 5.18
N PRO A 33 4.27 1.71 4.56
CA PRO A 33 2.88 2.11 4.73
C PRO A 33 2.39 1.75 6.15
N PRO A 34 1.85 2.70 6.92
CA PRO A 34 1.30 2.42 8.25
C PRO A 34 -0.01 1.62 8.14
N PRO A 35 -0.48 0.94 9.21
CA PRO A 35 -1.69 0.11 9.18
C PRO A 35 -2.92 0.80 8.56
N GLN A 36 -3.15 2.06 8.91
CA GLN A 36 -4.29 2.84 8.42
C GLN A 36 -4.21 3.18 6.93
N ALA A 37 -3.06 2.98 6.28
CA ALA A 37 -2.92 3.14 4.85
C ALA A 37 -3.35 1.89 4.06
N TRP A 38 -3.32 0.72 4.70
CA TRP A 38 -3.76 -0.54 4.12
C TRP A 38 -5.28 -0.70 4.18
N GLU A 39 -5.93 -0.16 5.22
CA GLU A 39 -7.38 -0.16 5.40
C GLU A 39 -8.14 0.38 4.17
N GLY A 40 -9.14 -0.37 3.70
CA GLY A 40 -9.96 -0.05 2.54
C GLY A 40 -9.23 -0.11 1.19
N SER A 41 -7.97 -0.57 1.16
CA SER A 41 -7.24 -0.86 -0.07
C SER A 41 -7.53 -2.27 -0.59
N SER A 42 -7.09 -2.61 -1.80
CA SER A 42 -7.17 -3.99 -2.30
C SER A 42 -6.24 -4.97 -1.58
N TYR A 43 -5.45 -4.48 -0.63
CA TYR A 43 -4.49 -5.20 0.19
C TYR A 43 -4.99 -5.34 1.64
N ASP A 44 -6.17 -4.80 1.95
CA ASP A 44 -6.82 -4.88 3.24
C ASP A 44 -7.28 -6.33 3.49
N SER A 45 -6.35 -7.14 3.99
CA SER A 45 -6.52 -8.55 4.26
C SER A 45 -6.01 -8.83 5.67
N LEU A 46 -6.62 -9.81 6.33
CA LEU A 46 -6.18 -10.30 7.63
C LEU A 46 -4.78 -10.95 7.56
N GLU A 47 -4.36 -11.36 6.36
CA GLU A 47 -3.07 -12.02 6.12
C GLU A 47 -2.17 -11.19 5.22
N TRP A 48 -0.85 -11.37 5.40
CA TRP A 48 0.14 -10.78 4.52
C TRP A 48 0.14 -11.45 3.14
N THR A 49 -0.52 -10.82 2.18
CA THR A 49 -0.67 -11.39 0.83
C THR A 49 0.61 -11.24 0.00
N PRO A 50 0.83 -12.11 -1.02
CA PRO A 50 1.96 -11.96 -1.95
C PRO A 50 2.00 -10.59 -2.66
N LYS A 51 0.84 -9.95 -2.86
CA LYS A 51 0.79 -8.61 -3.46
C LYS A 51 1.23 -7.53 -2.46
N ALA A 52 0.91 -7.68 -1.18
CA ALA A 52 1.42 -6.81 -0.12
C ALA A 52 2.95 -6.92 -0.01
N GLU A 53 3.49 -8.14 -0.08
CA GLU A 53 4.93 -8.40 -0.14
C GLU A 53 5.59 -7.69 -1.32
N GLU A 54 5.01 -7.78 -2.52
CA GLU A 54 5.54 -7.10 -3.70
C GLU A 54 5.61 -5.57 -3.50
N VAL A 55 4.59 -4.97 -2.87
CA VAL A 55 4.62 -3.54 -2.55
C VAL A 55 5.75 -3.22 -1.59
N PHE A 56 5.90 -4.00 -0.52
CA PHE A 56 6.96 -3.82 0.47
C PHE A 56 8.35 -3.93 -0.16
N GLN A 57 8.60 -4.98 -0.94
CA GLN A 57 9.89 -5.21 -1.60
C GLN A 57 10.24 -4.09 -2.59
N ASN A 58 9.27 -3.62 -3.39
CA ASN A 58 9.49 -2.50 -4.30
C ASN A 58 9.92 -1.24 -3.53
N VAL A 59 9.20 -0.91 -2.45
CA VAL A 59 9.55 0.23 -1.59
C VAL A 59 10.95 0.08 -1.00
N PHE A 60 11.29 -1.11 -0.50
CA PHE A 60 12.61 -1.40 0.07
C PHE A 60 13.74 -1.23 -0.95
N VAL A 61 13.57 -1.77 -2.16
CA VAL A 61 14.55 -1.66 -3.26
C VAL A 61 14.72 -0.21 -3.68
N ASP A 62 13.63 0.52 -3.93
CA ASP A 62 13.69 1.92 -4.35
C ASP A 62 14.34 2.80 -3.26
N ALA A 63 14.03 2.55 -1.99
CA ALA A 63 14.64 3.26 -0.86
C ALA A 63 16.15 2.98 -0.77
N ARG A 64 16.59 1.74 -0.96
CA ARG A 64 18.02 1.38 -0.96
C ARG A 64 18.79 2.02 -2.12
N ARG A 65 18.13 2.30 -3.23
CA ARG A 65 18.70 3.02 -4.39
C ARG A 65 18.70 4.55 -4.21
N GLY A 66 18.04 5.08 -3.18
CA GLY A 66 17.83 6.52 -3.01
C GLY A 66 16.78 7.10 -3.97
N GLU A 67 16.00 6.25 -4.64
CA GLU A 67 14.97 6.62 -5.61
C GLU A 67 13.59 6.82 -4.94
N PHE A 68 13.51 6.58 -3.63
CA PHE A 68 12.28 6.72 -2.85
C PHE A 68 12.44 7.65 -1.65
N GLN A 69 11.36 8.30 -1.28
CA GLN A 69 11.28 9.20 -0.12
C GLN A 69 10.07 8.80 0.75
N PRO A 70 10.16 8.98 2.07
CA PRO A 70 9.07 8.67 2.98
C PRO A 70 7.81 9.47 2.63
N LEU A 71 6.66 8.81 2.70
CA LEU A 71 5.38 9.36 2.25
C LEU A 71 4.48 9.65 3.44
N SER A 72 3.61 10.66 3.28
CA SER A 72 2.51 10.86 4.22
C SER A 72 1.45 9.76 4.09
N THR A 73 0.65 9.55 5.12
CA THR A 73 -0.46 8.58 5.11
C THR A 73 -1.39 8.76 3.92
N LYS A 74 -1.66 10.01 3.52
CA LYS A 74 -2.49 10.31 2.33
C LYS A 74 -1.84 9.77 1.05
N ARG A 75 -0.54 10.01 0.86
CA ARG A 75 0.20 9.54 -0.31
C ARG A 75 0.32 8.02 -0.33
N TRP A 76 0.46 7.37 0.83
CA TRP A 76 0.40 5.92 0.93
C TRP A 76 -0.96 5.37 0.48
N ARG A 77 -2.06 5.91 0.98
CA ARG A 77 -3.42 5.50 0.54
C ARG A 77 -3.60 5.67 -0.97
N ASP A 78 -3.12 6.77 -1.53
CA ASP A 78 -3.18 7.01 -2.98
C ASP A 78 -2.34 6.00 -3.78
N ARG A 79 -1.19 5.56 -3.25
CA ARG A 79 -0.32 4.55 -3.87
C ARG A 79 -0.89 3.14 -3.77
N LEU A 80 -1.47 2.79 -2.62
CA LEU A 80 -2.07 1.48 -2.34
C LEU A 80 -3.44 1.30 -3.00
N ARG A 81 -4.05 2.38 -3.51
CA ARG A 81 -5.28 2.30 -4.28
C ARG A 81 -5.00 1.67 -5.65
N ALA A 82 -5.18 0.34 -5.75
CA ALA A 82 -4.94 -0.42 -6.99
C ALA A 82 -5.75 0.07 -8.20
N PHE A 83 -6.91 0.71 -7.97
CA PHE A 83 -7.73 1.30 -9.03
C PHE A 83 -7.91 2.80 -8.83
N LYS A 84 -7.14 3.59 -9.57
CA LYS A 84 -7.32 5.05 -9.65
C LYS A 84 -8.65 5.45 -10.33
N SER A 85 -9.29 4.54 -11.06
CA SER A 85 -10.55 4.77 -11.77
C SER A 85 -11.39 3.49 -11.84
N PRO A 86 -12.73 3.57 -11.64
CA PRO A 86 -13.66 2.46 -11.87
C PRO A 86 -13.53 1.83 -13.26
N ARG A 87 -13.15 2.61 -14.28
CA ARG A 87 -12.94 2.10 -15.65
C ARG A 87 -11.83 1.05 -15.70
N LYS A 88 -10.71 1.29 -15.01
CA LYS A 88 -9.57 0.38 -14.96
C LYS A 88 -9.91 -0.91 -14.19
N ALA A 89 -10.79 -0.79 -13.19
CA ALA A 89 -11.32 -1.96 -12.46
C ALA A 89 -12.19 -2.84 -13.36
N ILE A 90 -13.10 -2.23 -14.12
CA ILE A 90 -13.96 -2.93 -15.08
C ILE A 90 -13.12 -3.63 -16.16
N GLU A 91 -12.12 -2.95 -16.70
CA GLU A 91 -11.24 -3.50 -17.74
C GLU A 91 -10.45 -4.72 -17.24
N ILE A 92 -9.82 -4.62 -16.07
CA ILE A 92 -9.10 -5.75 -15.47
C ILE A 92 -10.05 -6.90 -15.14
N ASN A 93 -11.28 -6.61 -14.68
CA ASN A 93 -12.27 -7.64 -14.41
C ASN A 93 -12.69 -8.37 -15.71
N LYS A 94 -12.92 -7.64 -16.81
CA LYS A 94 -13.19 -8.22 -18.13
C LYS A 94 -12.08 -9.17 -18.58
N VAL A 95 -10.82 -8.75 -18.47
CA VAL A 95 -9.66 -9.59 -18.85
C VAL A 95 -9.62 -10.87 -18.00
N ARG A 96 -9.78 -10.74 -16.67
CA ARG A 96 -9.75 -11.88 -15.75
C ARG A 96 -10.91 -12.85 -16.00
N ALA A 97 -12.12 -12.34 -16.23
CA ALA A 97 -13.28 -13.16 -16.55
C ALA A 97 -13.07 -13.94 -17.85
N ASN A 98 -12.52 -13.27 -18.88
CA ASN A 98 -12.27 -13.92 -20.16
C ASN A 98 -11.19 -15.01 -20.06
N ASN A 99 -10.11 -14.75 -19.32
CA ASN A 99 -9.08 -15.75 -19.04
C ASN A 99 -9.64 -16.96 -18.28
N PHE A 100 -10.51 -16.73 -17.28
CA PHE A 100 -11.15 -17.81 -16.52
C PHE A 100 -12.03 -18.69 -17.42
N LEU A 101 -12.87 -18.09 -18.27
CA LEU A 101 -13.72 -18.82 -19.21
C LEU A 101 -12.89 -19.61 -20.22
N THR A 102 -11.84 -18.99 -20.77
CA THR A 102 -10.96 -19.63 -21.77
C THR A 102 -10.15 -20.80 -21.17
N ALA A 103 -9.65 -20.65 -19.94
CA ALA A 103 -8.95 -21.72 -19.23
C ALA A 103 -9.87 -22.90 -18.93
N ARG A 104 -11.14 -22.64 -18.59
CA ARG A 104 -12.13 -23.68 -18.25
C ARG A 104 -12.67 -24.42 -19.48
N ILE A 105 -12.68 -23.78 -20.65
CA ILE A 105 -13.04 -24.41 -21.94
C ILE A 105 -11.95 -25.36 -22.43
N ARG A 106 -10.66 -25.08 -22.13
CA ARG A 106 -9.53 -25.94 -22.54
C ARG A 106 -9.34 -27.22 -21.70
N HIS A 107 -10.08 -27.36 -20.61
CA HIS A 107 -10.05 -28.55 -19.73
C HIS A 107 -11.32 -29.42 -19.83
N ARG A 108 -12.10 -29.28 -20.90
CA ARG A 108 -13.11 -30.25 -21.35
C ARG A 108 -12.67 -30.84 -22.68
#